data_AF-A0A965PC02-F1
#
_entry.id   AF-A0A965PC02-F1
#
_cell.length_a   1.000
_cell.length_b   1.000
_cell.length_c   1.000
_cell.angle_alpha   90.00
_cell.angle_beta   90.00
_cell.angle_gamma   90.00
#
_symmetry.space_group_name_H-M   'P 1'
#
loop_
_entity.id
_entity.type
_entity.pdbx_description
1 polymer ?
#
loop_
_entity_poly.entity_id
_entity_poly.type
_entity_poly.pdbx_seq_one_letter_code
_entity_poly.pdbx_strand_id
1 'polypeptide(L)'
;MSHIETSVLKTSFGPFKMVDTDILHHWALARKWLIPAIAHGEFTIPEDEVVQGLLNKQKFLVYGQQSALIWENAGFAIKTIHFPFCGGNLKEIQEASVILFDLAKQSGFKRVHITGRRGWAKAFPQLKEYCTTYKMEL
;
A
#
# COMPACT_ATOMS: atom_id res chain seq x y z
N MET A 1 10.51 16.44 -11.71
CA MET A 1 10.31 15.10 -11.14
C MET A 1 11.10 15.06 -9.84
N SER A 2 10.44 15.05 -8.68
CA SER A 2 11.13 14.95 -7.39
C SER A 2 11.75 13.57 -7.28
N HIS A 3 13.08 13.51 -7.20
CA HIS A 3 13.78 12.30 -6.79
C HIS A 3 13.32 11.96 -5.37
N ILE A 4 12.41 11.00 -5.26
CA ILE A 4 12.22 10.29 -4.00
C ILE A 4 13.40 9.32 -3.96
N GLU A 5 14.50 9.73 -3.32
CA GLU A 5 15.54 8.79 -2.93
C GLU A 5 14.85 7.59 -2.29
N THR A 6 15.21 6.40 -2.76
CA THR A 6 14.71 5.10 -2.31
C THR A 6 14.91 5.02 -0.81
N SER A 7 13.94 5.53 -0.06
CA SER A 7 14.03 5.68 1.37
C SER A 7 13.79 4.29 1.93
N VAL A 8 14.89 3.61 2.21
CA VAL A 8 14.91 2.33 2.88
C VAL A 8 14.31 2.56 4.27
N LEU A 9 13.03 2.27 4.44
CA LEU A 9 12.31 2.57 5.68
C LEU A 9 12.63 1.51 6.73
N LYS A 10 13.26 1.87 7.85
CA LYS A 10 13.61 0.88 8.88
C LYS A 10 12.37 0.55 9.73
N THR A 11 11.84 -0.66 9.60
CA THR A 11 10.89 -1.26 10.57
C THR A 11 11.67 -2.12 11.57
N SER A 12 11.01 -2.59 12.63
CA SER A 12 11.60 -3.58 13.55
C SER A 12 11.86 -4.94 12.88
N PHE A 13 11.28 -5.16 11.69
CA PHE A 13 11.46 -6.34 10.86
C PHE A 13 12.54 -6.16 9.78
N GLY A 14 12.91 -4.92 9.45
CA GLY A 14 13.91 -4.60 8.45
C GLY A 14 13.46 -3.50 7.48
N PRO A 15 14.13 -3.35 6.33
CA PRO A 15 13.81 -2.29 5.39
C PRO A 15 12.49 -2.53 4.64
N PHE A 16 11.56 -1.58 4.72
CA PHE A 16 10.41 -1.46 3.83
C PHE A 16 10.81 -0.63 2.62
N LYS A 17 10.58 -1.15 1.41
CA LYS A 17 11.12 -0.57 0.17
C LYS A 17 10.01 -0.38 -0.86
N MET A 18 10.01 0.78 -1.51
CA MET A 18 9.24 1.01 -2.73
C MET A 18 10.04 0.47 -3.92
N VAL A 19 9.37 -0.28 -4.79
CA VAL A 19 9.96 -0.89 -5.98
C VAL A 19 9.83 0.05 -7.16
N ASP A 20 10.94 0.37 -7.80
CA ASP A 20 11.03 1.20 -9.01
C ASP A 20 11.68 0.49 -10.20
N THR A 21 12.27 -0.69 -9.97
CA THR A 21 13.04 -1.51 -10.92
C THR A 21 12.72 -3.00 -10.71
N ASP A 22 13.00 -3.84 -11.71
CA ASP A 22 12.76 -5.30 -11.67
C ASP A 22 11.38 -5.71 -11.14
N ILE A 23 10.34 -4.98 -11.55
CA ILE A 23 8.97 -5.06 -11.02
C ILE A 23 8.45 -6.50 -10.98
N LEU A 24 8.66 -7.28 -12.05
CA LEU A 24 8.17 -8.65 -12.13
C LEU A 24 8.86 -9.59 -11.13
N HIS A 25 10.15 -9.38 -10.87
CA HIS A 25 10.88 -10.14 -9.87
C HIS A 25 10.33 -9.86 -8.47
N HIS A 26 10.16 -8.58 -8.12
CA HIS A 26 9.60 -8.19 -6.82
C HIS A 26 8.14 -8.60 -6.67
N TRP A 27 7.34 -8.53 -7.74
CA TRP A 27 5.98 -9.06 -7.77
C TRP A 27 5.96 -10.55 -7.44
N ALA A 28 6.82 -11.36 -8.06
CA ALA A 28 6.90 -12.80 -7.80
C ALA A 28 7.17 -13.13 -6.32
N LEU A 29 7.97 -12.31 -5.63
CA LEU A 29 8.22 -12.45 -4.19
C LEU A 29 7.02 -12.02 -3.34
N ALA A 30 6.40 -10.90 -3.70
CA ALA A 30 5.32 -10.26 -2.94
C ALA A 30 3.95 -10.92 -3.13
N ARG A 31 3.70 -11.57 -4.27
CA ARG A 31 2.38 -12.10 -4.64
C ARG A 31 1.83 -13.10 -3.63
N LYS A 32 2.67 -13.85 -2.92
CA LYS A 32 2.24 -14.76 -1.84
C LYS A 32 1.48 -14.06 -0.71
N TRP A 33 1.75 -12.77 -0.49
CA TRP A 33 1.06 -11.95 0.49
C TRP A 33 -0.11 -11.17 -0.12
N LEU A 34 0.05 -10.70 -1.36
CA LEU A 34 -0.93 -9.84 -2.03
C LEU A 34 -2.10 -10.61 -2.63
N ILE A 35 -1.90 -11.82 -3.18
CA ILE A 35 -2.97 -12.61 -3.79
C ILE A 35 -4.09 -12.97 -2.80
N PRO A 36 -3.79 -13.42 -1.57
CA PRO A 36 -4.82 -13.58 -0.55
C PRO A 36 -5.56 -12.26 -0.28
N ALA A 37 -4.86 -11.13 -0.22
CA ALA A 37 -5.50 -9.83 0.02
C ALA A 37 -6.45 -9.43 -1.13
N ILE A 38 -6.05 -9.67 -2.38
CA ILE A 38 -6.85 -9.43 -3.59
C ILE A 38 -8.10 -10.30 -3.61
N ALA A 39 -7.97 -11.60 -3.31
CA ALA A 39 -9.09 -12.55 -3.31
C ALA A 39 -10.17 -12.26 -2.25
N HIS A 40 -9.85 -11.44 -1.24
CA HIS A 40 -10.75 -11.10 -0.14
C HIS A 40 -11.26 -9.65 -0.17
N GLY A 41 -10.83 -8.82 -1.13
CA GLY A 41 -11.34 -7.46 -1.28
C GLY A 41 -12.78 -7.45 -1.81
N GLU A 42 -13.58 -6.45 -1.42
CA GLU A 42 -14.91 -6.21 -2.01
C GLU A 42 -14.84 -5.94 -3.53
N PHE A 43 -13.66 -5.56 -4.02
CA PHE A 43 -13.36 -5.43 -5.43
C PHE A 43 -12.28 -6.44 -5.81
N THR A 44 -12.65 -7.46 -6.58
CA THR A 44 -11.69 -8.39 -7.17
C THR A 44 -11.03 -7.71 -8.36
N ILE A 45 -9.88 -7.07 -8.13
CA ILE A 45 -9.02 -6.58 -9.22
C ILE A 45 -8.22 -7.79 -9.74
N PRO A 46 -8.28 -8.12 -11.05
CA PRO A 46 -7.47 -9.20 -11.61
C PRO A 46 -5.98 -8.98 -11.36
N GLU A 47 -5.22 -10.07 -11.08
CA GLU A 47 -3.76 -10.01 -10.89
C GLU A 47 -3.08 -9.26 -12.05
N ASP A 48 -3.51 -9.54 -13.28
CA ASP A 48 -2.97 -8.94 -14.49
C ASP A 48 -3.10 -7.41 -14.49
N GLU A 49 -4.21 -6.87 -13.98
CA GLU A 49 -4.44 -5.43 -13.89
C GLU A 49 -3.57 -4.77 -12.80
N VAL A 50 -3.26 -5.51 -11.73
CA VAL A 50 -2.29 -5.05 -10.73
C VAL A 50 -0.91 -4.96 -11.36
N VAL A 51 -0.47 -6.02 -12.05
CA VAL A 51 0.85 -6.07 -12.70
C VAL A 51 0.98 -4.99 -13.78
N GLN A 52 -0.03 -4.83 -14.65
CA GLN A 52 -0.04 -3.76 -15.65
C GLN A 52 0.03 -2.37 -15.01
N GLY A 53 -0.70 -2.15 -13.91
CA GLY A 53 -0.62 -0.89 -13.17
C GLY A 53 0.77 -0.60 -12.61
N LEU A 54 1.47 -1.63 -12.13
CA LEU A 54 2.86 -1.52 -11.66
C LEU A 54 3.80 -1.14 -12.82
N LEU A 55 3.73 -1.87 -13.94
CA LEU A 55 4.57 -1.62 -15.12
C LEU A 55 4.35 -0.21 -15.70
N ASN A 56 3.11 0.27 -15.69
CA ASN A 56 2.73 1.59 -16.19
C ASN A 56 2.94 2.73 -15.16
N LYS A 57 3.51 2.44 -13.99
CA LYS A 57 3.72 3.41 -12.89
C LYS A 57 2.45 4.10 -12.40
N GLN A 58 1.30 3.43 -12.56
CA GLN A 58 0.02 3.83 -12.00
C GLN A 58 -0.13 3.32 -10.57
N LYS A 59 0.46 2.15 -10.31
CA LYS A 59 0.55 1.50 -9.01
C LYS A 59 2.03 1.39 -8.64
N PHE A 60 2.32 1.36 -7.34
CA PHE A 60 3.65 1.17 -6.78
C PHE A 60 3.60 -0.01 -5.82
N LEU A 61 4.53 -0.95 -5.99
CA LEU A 61 4.72 -2.04 -5.05
C LEU A 61 5.62 -1.55 -3.92
N VAL A 62 5.17 -1.75 -2.70
CA VAL A 62 5.98 -1.52 -1.51
C VAL A 62 6.00 -2.81 -0.70
N TYR A 63 7.18 -3.26 -0.26
CA TYR A 63 7.30 -4.52 0.46
C TYR A 63 8.34 -4.46 1.58
N GLY A 64 8.09 -5.24 2.62
CA GLY A 64 8.99 -5.52 3.73
C GLY A 64 9.51 -6.95 3.68
N GLN A 65 9.95 -7.44 4.82
CA GLN A 65 10.46 -8.81 4.95
C GLN A 65 9.33 -9.85 4.95
N GLN A 66 8.18 -9.51 5.53
CA GLN A 66 7.08 -10.44 5.78
C GLN A 66 5.73 -9.91 5.30
N SER A 67 5.71 -8.81 4.55
CA SER A 67 4.49 -8.17 4.08
C SER A 67 4.73 -7.36 2.81
N ALA A 68 3.64 -7.09 2.09
CA ALA A 68 3.65 -6.22 0.93
C ALA A 68 2.32 -5.45 0.83
N LEU A 69 2.38 -4.32 0.14
CA LEU A 69 1.26 -3.46 -0.14
C LEU A 69 1.39 -2.81 -1.51
N ILE A 70 0.23 -2.53 -2.11
CA ILE A 70 0.12 -1.76 -3.34
C ILE A 70 -0.29 -0.35 -2.96
N TRP A 71 0.38 0.63 -3.56
CA TRP A 71 0.09 2.06 -3.43
C TRP A 71 -0.37 2.57 -4.78
N GLU A 72 -1.45 3.35 -4.83
CA GLU A 72 -1.85 4.11 -6.02
C GLU A 72 -2.40 5.49 -5.66
N ASN A 73 -2.38 6.42 -6.62
CA ASN A 73 -3.06 7.70 -6.46
C ASN A 73 -4.49 7.60 -7.01
N ALA A 74 -5.49 7.66 -6.12
CA ALA A 74 -6.90 7.47 -6.48
C ALA A 74 -7.69 8.79 -6.62
N GLY A 75 -7.05 9.94 -6.39
CA GLY A 75 -7.75 11.23 -6.29
C GLY A 75 -7.40 12.21 -7.40
N PHE A 76 -8.37 12.57 -8.24
CA PHE A 76 -8.22 13.62 -9.26
C PHE A 76 -8.31 15.04 -8.67
N ALA A 77 -9.30 15.31 -7.81
CA ALA A 77 -9.51 16.64 -7.22
C ALA A 77 -8.76 16.83 -5.88
N ILE A 78 -8.62 15.76 -5.10
CA ILE A 78 -7.91 15.75 -3.82
C ILE A 78 -6.94 14.60 -3.85
N LYS A 79 -5.64 14.90 -3.82
CA LYS A 79 -4.58 13.89 -3.77
C LYS A 79 -4.85 12.90 -2.64
N THR A 80 -5.21 11.68 -3.01
CA THR A 80 -5.59 10.60 -2.11
C THR A 80 -4.72 9.40 -2.41
N ILE A 81 -3.99 8.90 -1.41
CA ILE A 81 -3.32 7.62 -1.54
C ILE A 81 -4.33 6.55 -1.25
N HIS A 82 -4.33 5.55 -2.11
CA HIS A 82 -5.09 4.35 -1.94
C HIS A 82 -4.16 3.17 -1.79
N PHE A 83 -4.38 2.38 -0.75
CA PHE A 83 -3.79 1.07 -0.56
C PHE A 83 -4.87 0.03 -0.86
N PRO A 84 -5.04 -0.36 -2.13
CA PRO A 84 -6.10 -1.29 -2.51
C PRO A 84 -5.88 -2.67 -1.89
N PHE A 85 -4.62 -3.06 -1.68
CA PHE A 85 -4.24 -4.38 -1.17
C PHE A 85 -3.02 -4.29 -0.26
N CYS A 86 -3.10 -5.04 0.84
CA CYS A 86 -2.03 -5.20 1.81
C CYS A 86 -2.15 -6.59 2.45
N GLY A 87 -1.02 -7.29 2.57
CA GLY A 87 -1.00 -8.65 3.09
C GLY A 87 0.31 -9.05 3.72
N GLY A 88 0.28 -10.11 4.52
CA GLY A 88 1.42 -10.60 5.29
C GLY A 88 1.32 -10.26 6.78
N ASN A 89 2.45 -9.93 7.41
CA ASN A 89 2.55 -9.64 8.84
C ASN A 89 1.89 -8.30 9.19
N LEU A 90 0.84 -8.33 10.02
CA LEU A 90 0.08 -7.13 10.41
C LEU A 90 0.93 -6.10 11.15
N LYS A 91 1.82 -6.52 12.05
CA LYS A 91 2.65 -5.62 12.85
C LYS A 91 3.67 -4.88 11.97
N GLU A 92 4.26 -5.58 11.00
CA GLU A 92 5.16 -4.96 10.02
C GLU A 92 4.43 -3.91 9.19
N ILE A 93 3.21 -4.20 8.74
CA ILE A 93 2.40 -3.24 7.99
C ILE A 93 2.01 -2.04 8.86
N GLN A 94 1.71 -2.24 10.15
CA GLN A 94 1.43 -1.15 11.08
C GLN A 94 2.63 -0.20 11.22
N GLU A 95 3.83 -0.74 11.42
CA GLU A 95 5.05 0.06 11.50
C GLU A 95 5.34 0.79 10.18
N ALA A 96 5.18 0.11 9.04
CA ALA A 96 5.35 0.72 7.72
C ALA A 96 4.32 1.83 7.47
N SER A 97 3.07 1.66 7.89
CA SER A 97 1.98 2.60 7.64
C SER A 97 2.24 3.99 8.22
N VAL A 98 2.83 4.08 9.43
CA VAL A 98 3.16 5.35 10.09
C VAL A 98 4.06 6.16 9.15
N ILE A 99 5.08 5.51 8.62
CA ILE A 99 6.06 6.12 7.75
C ILE A 99 5.44 6.47 6.39
N LEU A 100 4.64 5.56 5.81
CA LEU A 100 3.96 5.81 4.54
C LEU A 100 2.98 6.99 4.63
N PHE A 101 2.29 7.15 5.76
CA PHE A 101 1.37 8.27 6.00
C PHE A 101 2.10 9.59 6.19
N ASP A 102 3.27 9.58 6.82
CA ASP A 102 4.11 10.78 6.90
C ASP A 102 4.65 11.17 5.53
N LEU A 103 5.12 10.20 4.74
CA LEU A 103 5.64 10.41 3.39
C LEU A 103 4.54 10.92 2.44
N ALA A 104 3.33 10.36 2.57
CA ALA A 104 2.11 10.84 1.94
C ALA A 104 1.84 12.32 2.24
N LYS A 105 1.83 12.67 3.53
CA LYS A 105 1.58 14.04 4.00
C LYS A 105 2.61 15.03 3.47
N GLN A 106 3.89 14.66 3.54
CA GLN A 106 5.00 15.46 2.99
C GLN A 106 4.90 15.62 1.47
N SER A 107 4.39 14.62 0.77
CA SER A 107 4.16 14.64 -0.69
C SER A 107 2.87 15.39 -1.09
N GLY A 108 2.17 15.99 -0.13
CA GLY A 108 0.98 16.83 -0.35
C GLY A 108 -0.32 16.04 -0.52
N PHE A 109 -0.33 14.75 -0.19
CA PHE A 109 -1.59 13.99 -0.10
C PHE A 109 -2.38 14.47 1.12
N LYS A 110 -3.71 14.50 0.96
CA LYS A 110 -4.64 15.01 1.99
C LYS A 110 -5.46 13.89 2.63
N ARG A 111 -5.47 12.71 2.01
CA ARG A 111 -6.25 11.56 2.43
C ARG A 111 -5.50 10.27 2.19
N VAL A 112 -5.76 9.32 3.06
CA VAL A 112 -5.36 7.92 2.89
C VAL A 112 -6.62 7.06 2.91
N HIS A 113 -6.76 6.23 1.88
CA HIS A 113 -7.74 5.18 1.76
C HIS A 113 -7.03 3.83 1.84
N ILE A 114 -7.54 2.91 2.65
CA ILE A 114 -7.09 1.52 2.69
C ILE A 114 -8.29 0.63 2.44
N THR A 115 -8.19 -0.32 1.52
CA THR A 115 -9.20 -1.36 1.33
C THR A 115 -8.64 -2.67 1.87
N GLY A 116 -9.43 -3.38 2.69
CA GLY A 116 -8.96 -4.59 3.32
C GLY A 116 -10.02 -5.32 4.12
N ARG A 117 -9.61 -6.43 4.75
CA ARG A 117 -10.49 -7.23 5.61
C ARG A 117 -11.06 -6.38 6.77
N ARG A 118 -12.25 -6.74 7.27
CA ARG A 118 -12.93 -6.03 8.38
C ARG A 118 -12.06 -5.79 9.65
N GLY A 119 -11.04 -6.61 9.87
CA GLY A 119 -10.08 -6.46 10.98
C GLY A 119 -9.12 -5.27 10.85
N TRP A 120 -9.01 -4.64 9.67
CA TRP A 120 -8.09 -3.53 9.43
C TRP A 120 -8.46 -2.27 10.23
N ALA A 121 -9.75 -1.98 10.41
CA ALA A 121 -10.20 -0.86 11.27
C ALA A 121 -9.64 -0.97 12.70
N LYS A 122 -9.54 -2.19 13.23
CA LYS A 122 -8.98 -2.42 14.58
C LYS A 122 -7.47 -2.22 14.61
N ALA A 123 -6.78 -2.52 13.51
CA ALA A 123 -5.34 -2.35 13.40
C ALA A 123 -4.93 -0.88 13.23
N PHE A 124 -5.83 -0.04 12.72
CA PHE A 124 -5.58 1.38 12.46
C PHE A 124 -6.72 2.25 13.04
N PRO A 125 -6.72 2.51 14.35
CA PRO A 125 -7.82 3.21 15.03
C PRO A 125 -8.05 4.65 14.53
N GLN A 126 -7.05 5.24 13.89
CA GLN A 126 -7.11 6.54 13.21
C GLN A 126 -7.90 6.56 11.90
N LEU A 127 -8.25 5.40 11.32
CA LEU A 127 -9.03 5.34 10.08
C LEU A 127 -10.54 5.24 10.40
N LYS A 128 -11.36 5.97 9.64
CA LYS A 128 -12.83 5.86 9.67
C LYS A 128 -13.30 4.86 8.61
N GLU A 129 -14.10 3.88 9.00
CA GLU A 129 -14.65 2.85 8.12
C GLU A 129 -15.80 3.38 7.25
N TYR A 130 -15.76 3.10 5.94
CA TYR A 130 -16.80 3.35 4.95
C TYR A 130 -16.78 2.20 3.91
N CYS A 131 -17.69 1.21 3.98
CA CYS A 131 -17.77 0.03 3.09
C CYS A 131 -16.41 -0.63 2.75
N THR A 132 -15.91 -1.49 3.64
CA THR A 132 -14.56 -2.17 3.65
C THR A 132 -13.34 -1.31 3.30
N THR A 133 -13.57 -0.01 3.11
CA THR A 133 -12.62 1.02 2.77
C THR A 133 -12.51 1.92 3.99
N TYR A 134 -11.29 2.27 4.34
CA TYR A 134 -10.97 3.01 5.55
C TYR A 134 -10.35 4.34 5.15
N LYS A 135 -10.93 5.46 5.59
CA LYS A 135 -10.50 6.82 5.25
C LYS A 135 -9.88 7.52 6.47
N MET A 136 -8.73 8.14 6.27
CA MET A 136 -8.14 9.08 7.22
C MET A 136 -7.84 10.42 6.54
N GLU A 137 -8.09 11.51 7.27
CA GLU A 137 -7.71 12.86 6.87
C GLU A 137 -6.35 13.17 7.50
N LEU A 138 -5.38 13.58 6.66
CA LEU A 138 -3.96 13.77 7.01
C LEU A 138 -3.64 15.15 7.59
#